data_AF-A0A7K2EBD9-F1
#
_entry.id   AF-A0A7K2EBD9-F1
#
_cell.length_a   1.000
_cell.length_b   1.000
_cell.length_c   1.000
_cell.angle_alpha   90.00
_cell.angle_beta   90.00
_cell.angle_gamma   90.00
#
_symmetry.space_group_name_H-M   'P 1'
#
loop_
_entity.id
_entity.type
_entity.pdbx_description
1 polymer ?
#
loop_
_entity_poly.entity_id
_entity_poly.type
_entity_poly.pdbx_seq_one_letter_code
_entity_poly.pdbx_strand_id
1 'polypeptide(L)' 'KAMQPVAEKLITKARKGGLHNHRQIVAFLNDREIADKLISDIGPRYANRAGGCTRILRVGPRYGDNAPMVRIELV' A
#
# COMPACT_ATOMS: atom_id res chain seq x y z
N LYS A 1 9.61 7.59 3.81
CA LYS A 1 9.90 7.47 2.36
C LYS A 1 9.96 6.01 1.88
N ALA A 2 10.62 5.09 2.60
CA ALA A 2 10.77 3.69 2.17
C ALA A 2 9.45 2.92 1.91
N MET A 3 8.35 3.27 2.60
CA MET A 3 7.06 2.57 2.45
C MET A 3 6.33 2.88 1.14
N GLN A 4 6.51 4.08 0.56
CA GLN A 4 5.74 4.48 -0.63
C GLN A 4 6.01 3.57 -1.83
N PRO A 5 7.27 3.28 -2.23
CA PRO A 5 7.54 2.39 -3.35
C PRO A 5 7.00 0.97 -3.15
N VAL A 6 6.96 0.50 -1.90
CA VAL A 6 6.43 -0.83 -1.56
C VAL A 6 4.93 -0.87 -1.77
N ALA A 7 4.20 0.08 -1.17
CA ALA A 7 2.75 0.19 -1.32
C ALA A 7 2.34 0.38 -2.80
N GLU A 8 3.05 1.26 -3.53
CA GLU A 8 2.79 1.54 -4.95
C GLU A 8 2.92 0.27 -5.82
N LYS A 9 3.96 -0.54 -5.57
CA LYS A 9 4.19 -1.79 -6.29
C LYS A 9 3.08 -2.81 -6.02
N LEU A 10 2.66 -2.96 -4.76
CA LEU A 10 1.60 -3.89 -4.39
C LEU A 10 0.25 -3.49 -4.99
N ILE A 11 -0.12 -2.21 -4.92
CA ILE A 11 -1.36 -1.69 -5.51
C ILE A 11 -1.33 -1.85 -7.05
N THR A 12 -0.17 -1.62 -7.67
CA THR A 12 0.00 -1.84 -9.11
C THR A 12 -0.20 -3.31 -9.51
N LYS A 13 0.32 -4.26 -8.72
CA LYS A 13 0.09 -5.70 -8.96
C LYS A 13 -1.37 -6.08 -8.75
N ALA A 14 -2.00 -5.53 -7.71
CA ALA A 14 -3.40 -5.78 -7.40
C ALA A 14 -4.32 -5.30 -8.53
N ARG A 15 -4.08 -4.10 -9.07
CA ARG A 15 -4.80 -3.57 -10.23
C ARG A 15 -4.65 -4.43 -11.48
N LYS A 16 -3.44 -4.96 -11.75
CA LYS A 16 -3.19 -5.83 -12.91
C LYS A 16 -3.92 -7.16 -12.81
N GLY A 17 -4.17 -7.64 -11.59
CA GLY A 17 -4.88 -8.90 -11.33
C GLY A 17 -4.13 -10.14 -11.84
N GLY A 18 -4.82 -11.28 -11.87
CA GLY A 18 -4.29 -12.56 -12.34
C GLY A 18 -3.52 -13.36 -11.29
N LEU A 19 -3.41 -14.67 -11.53
CA LEU A 19 -2.87 -15.65 -10.57
C LEU A 19 -1.41 -15.41 -10.19
N HIS A 20 -0.57 -14.99 -11.15
CA HIS A 20 0.84 -14.71 -10.89
C HIS A 20 1.01 -13.54 -9.91
N ASN A 21 0.28 -12.45 -10.14
CA ASN A 21 0.33 -11.27 -9.27
C ASN A 21 -0.27 -11.58 -7.89
N HIS A 22 -1.37 -12.35 -7.83
CA HIS A 22 -1.97 -12.82 -6.59
C HIS A 22 -0.95 -13.59 -5.72
N ARG A 23 -0.27 -14.59 -6.29
CA ARG A 23 0.77 -15.36 -5.58
C ARG A 23 1.90 -14.49 -5.07
N GLN A 24 2.34 -13.50 -5.87
CA GLN A 24 3.39 -12.57 -5.44
C GLN A 24 2.95 -11.65 -4.30
N ILE A 25 1.68 -11.23 -4.29
CA ILE A 25 1.12 -10.39 -3.21
C ILE A 25 1.02 -11.21 -1.92
N VAL A 26 0.48 -12.44 -2.00
CA VAL A 26 0.38 -13.35 -0.85
C VAL A 26 1.77 -13.65 -0.27
N ALA A 27 2.74 -13.96 -1.12
CA ALA A 27 4.12 -14.24 -0.67
C ALA A 27 4.80 -13.03 -0.02
N PHE A 28 4.40 -11.81 -0.38
CA PHE A 28 4.95 -10.60 0.22
C PHE A 28 4.27 -10.24 1.54
N LEU A 29 2.94 -10.33 1.60
CA LEU A 29 2.17 -9.96 2.79
C LEU A 29 2.17 -11.06 3.86
N ASN A 30 2.40 -12.32 3.47
CA ASN A 30 2.27 -13.50 4.32
C ASN A 30 0.91 -13.62 5.02
N ASP A 31 -0.11 -12.93 4.48
CA ASP A 31 -1.47 -12.92 4.98
C ASP A 31 -2.41 -12.98 3.77
N ARG A 32 -3.21 -14.04 3.72
CA ARG A 32 -4.11 -14.31 2.62
C ARG A 32 -5.35 -13.41 2.65
N GLU A 33 -5.88 -13.12 3.83
CA GLU A 33 -7.08 -12.29 3.98
C GLU A 33 -6.77 -10.85 3.54
N ILE A 34 -5.62 -10.32 3.96
CA ILE A 34 -5.18 -8.98 3.55
C ILE A 34 -4.87 -8.95 2.05
N ALA A 35 -4.24 -9.99 1.50
CA ALA A 35 -3.97 -10.08 0.07
C ALA A 35 -5.26 -10.10 -0.77
N ASP A 36 -6.26 -10.88 -0.34
CA ASP A 36 -7.55 -10.96 -1.02
C ASP A 36 -8.29 -9.62 -0.96
N LYS A 37 -8.26 -8.93 0.19
CA LYS A 37 -8.81 -7.57 0.33
C LYS A 37 -8.12 -6.54 -0.56
N LEU A 38 -6.79 -6.60 -0.65
CA LEU A 38 -6.01 -5.70 -1.51
C LEU A 38 -6.41 -5.85 -2.99
N ILE A 39 -6.72 -7.07 -3.42
CA ILE A 39 -7.05 -7.37 -4.82
C ILE A 39 -8.53 -7.10 -5.12
N SER A 40 -9.44 -7.44 -4.21
CA SER A 40 -10.88 -7.30 -4.40
C SER A 40 -11.38 -5.87 -4.20
N ASP A 41 -10.89 -5.17 -3.17
CA ASP A 41 -11.41 -3.84 -2.81
C ASP A 41 -10.50 -2.72 -3.32
N ILE A 42 -9.21 -2.81 -2.99
CA ILE A 42 -8.27 -1.70 -3.20
C ILE A 42 -7.82 -1.62 -4.66
N GLY A 43 -7.51 -2.75 -5.30
CA GLY A 43 -7.09 -2.81 -6.70
C GLY A 43 -8.05 -2.08 -7.65
N PRO A 44 -9.36 -2.40 -7.64
CA PRO A 44 -10.37 -1.72 -8.46
C PRO A 44 -10.52 -0.24 -8.14
N ARG A 45 -10.44 0.15 -6.85
CA ARG A 45 -10.52 1.56 -6.43
C ARG A 45 -9.44 2.43 -7.08
N TYR A 46 -8.27 1.86 -7.37
CA TYR A 46 -7.14 2.56 -8.00
C TYR A 46 -6.96 2.25 -9.49
N ALA A 47 -7.94 1.60 -10.14
CA ALA A 47 -7.83 1.18 -11.54
C ALA A 47 -7.45 2.32 -12.48
N ASN A 48 -8.14 3.46 -12.36
CA ASN A 48 -7.98 4.62 -13.25
C ASN A 48 -6.84 5.58 -12.83
N ARG A 49 -6.09 5.27 -11.77
CA ARG A 49 -5.06 6.17 -11.24
C ARG A 49 -3.66 5.81 -11.75
N ALA A 50 -3.00 6.74 -12.42
CA ALA A 50 -1.61 6.60 -12.86
C ALA A 50 -0.62 6.95 -11.72
N GLY A 51 -0.63 6.17 -10.64
CA GLY A 51 0.28 6.30 -9.51
C GLY A 51 -0.13 7.34 -8.46
N GLY A 52 0.72 7.53 -7.44
CA GLY A 52 0.44 8.41 -6.31
C GLY A 52 -0.69 7.88 -5.42
N CYS A 53 -0.69 6.58 -5.15
CA CYS A 53 -1.76 5.94 -4.38
C CYS A 53 -1.68 6.23 -2.87
N THR A 54 -0.53 6.74 -2.40
CA THR A 54 -0.28 7.07 -1.00
C THR A 54 -0.04 8.56 -0.77
N ARG A 55 -0.48 9.06 0.37
CA ARG A 55 -0.23 10.42 0.88
C ARG A 55 0.54 10.34 2.19
N ILE A 56 1.52 11.23 2.37
CA ILE A 56 2.26 11.40 3.62
C ILE A 56 1.79 12.68 4.29
N LEU A 57 1.24 12.55 5.50
CA LEU A 57 0.90 13.67 6.38
C LEU A 57 1.91 13.71 7.53
N ARG A 58 2.56 14.85 7.72
CA ARG A 58 3.47 15.04 8.86
C ARG A 58 2.62 15.29 10.09
N VAL A 59 2.84 14.47 11.11
CA VAL A 59 2.25 14.65 12.44
C VAL A 59 3.45 14.99 13.33
N GLY A 60 3.34 15.98 14.21
CA GLY A 60 4.47 16.52 14.99
C GLY A 60 5.37 15.46 15.64
N PRO A 61 6.54 15.87 16.17
CA PRO A 61 7.51 14.92 16.70
C PRO A 61 6.90 14.08 17.84
N ARG A 62 7.36 12.83 17.94
CA ARG A 62 6.95 11.93 19.01
C ARG A 62 7.47 12.43 20.35
N TYR A 63 6.61 12.34 21.36
CA TYR A 63 6.99 12.70 22.72
C TYR A 63 8.03 11.71 23.28
N GLY A 64 9.08 12.22 23.92
CA GLY A 64 10.15 11.43 24.55
C GLY A 64 11.44 11.36 23.72
N ASP A 65 11.37 10.99 22.45
CA ASP A 65 12.54 10.84 21.57
C ASP A 65 12.65 11.91 20.45
N ASN A 66 11.66 12.82 20.37
CA ASN A 66 11.55 13.86 19.35
C ASN A 66 11.60 13.30 17.91
N ALA A 67 11.25 12.02 17.72
CA ALA A 67 11.32 11.39 16.40
C ALA A 67 10.30 12.01 15.43
N PRO A 68 10.69 12.40 14.21
CA PRO A 68 9.73 12.93 13.22
C PRO A 68 8.70 11.87 12.83
N MET A 69 7.42 12.16 13.10
CA MET A 69 6.33 11.24 12.79
C MET A 69 5.62 11.59 11.48
N VAL A 70 5.06 10.56 10.85
CA VAL A 70 4.20 10.72 9.68
C VAL A 70 3.05 9.73 9.73
N ARG A 71 1.88 10.15 9.25
CA ARG A 71 0.74 9.29 8.95
C ARG A 71 0.69 9.07 7.43
N ILE A 72 0.58 7.81 7.02
CA ILE A 72 0.48 7.43 5.61
C ILE A 72 -0.94 6.98 5.34
N GLU A 73 -1.55 7.52 4.30
CA GLU A 73 -2.94 7.24 3.92
C GLU A 73 -3.03 6.81 2.45
N LEU A 74 -3.99 5.94 2.15
CA LEU A 74 -4.41 5.65 0.78
C LEU A 74 -5.38 6.75 0.32
N VAL A 75 -5.20 7.27 -0.90
CA VAL A 75 -5.98 8.40 -1.45
C VAL A 75 -7.25 7.95 -2.15
#